data_AF-A0A925SCA4-F1
#
_entry.id   AF-A0A925SCA4-F1
#
_cell.length_a   1.000
_cell.length_b   1.000
_cell.length_c   1.000
_cell.angle_alpha   90.00
_cell.angle_beta   90.00
_cell.angle_gamma   90.00
#
_symmetry.space_group_name_H-M   'P 1'
#
loop_
_entity.id
_entity.type
_entity.pdbx_description
1 polymer ?
#
loop_
_entity_poly.entity_id
_entity_poly.type
_entity_poly.pdbx_seq_one_letter_code
_entity_poly.pdbx_strand_id
1 'polypeptide(L)'
;MRQIGTLPDETSARRFGDYLLTRGIQANVEQGDSDWSIWIYDEDAVAKARDEFAAFVANPDAPHYQEAAGAAAEVREETIRK
;
A
#
# COMPACT_ATOMS: atom_id res chain seq x y z
N MET A 1 -9.58 -8.91 -12.26
CA MET A 1 -8.76 -8.60 -11.08
C MET A 1 -7.29 -8.74 -11.44
N ARG A 2 -6.47 -7.73 -11.17
CA ARG A 2 -5.05 -7.73 -11.52
C ARG A 2 -4.23 -7.26 -10.32
N GLN A 3 -3.19 -8.00 -9.99
CA GLN A 3 -2.24 -7.59 -8.97
C GLN A 3 -1.39 -6.43 -9.49
N ILE A 4 -1.30 -5.36 -8.70
CA ILE A 4 -0.48 -4.19 -9.01
C ILE A 4 0.85 -4.20 -8.28
N GLY A 5 0.93 -4.89 -7.14
CA GLY A 5 2.13 -5.00 -6.32
C GLY A 5 1.87 -5.68 -4.98
N THR A 6 2.93 -5.77 -4.18
CA THR A 6 2.89 -6.29 -2.80
C THR A 6 3.53 -5.28 -1.85
N LEU A 7 3.02 -5.23 -0.63
CA LEU A 7 3.53 -4.37 0.44
C LEU A 7 3.96 -5.23 1.63
N PRO A 8 5.05 -4.89 2.31
CA PRO A 8 5.54 -5.69 3.43
C PRO A 8 4.65 -5.60 4.68
N ASP A 9 3.84 -4.54 4.83
CA ASP A 9 3.04 -4.31 6.03
C ASP A 9 1.54 -4.21 5.74
N GLU A 10 0.72 -4.76 6.65
CA GLU A 10 -0.74 -4.68 6.58
C GLU A 10 -1.22 -3.23 6.58
N THR A 11 -0.65 -2.39 7.43
CA THR A 11 -1.07 -0.99 7.60
C THR A 11 -0.87 -0.21 6.30
N SER A 12 0.26 -0.43 5.62
CA SER A 12 0.53 0.20 4.32
C SER A 12 -0.47 -0.31 3.29
N ALA A 13 -0.76 -1.61 3.29
CA ALA A 13 -1.66 -2.21 2.32
C ALA A 13 -3.10 -1.76 2.49
N ARG A 14 -3.61 -1.72 3.73
CA ARG A 14 -4.92 -1.15 4.05
C ARG A 14 -4.99 0.33 3.70
N ARG A 15 -4.00 1.14 4.11
CA ARG A 15 -3.95 2.59 3.74
C ARG A 15 -4.01 2.79 2.24
N PHE A 16 -3.28 1.99 1.47
CA PHE A 16 -3.31 2.07 0.01
C PHE A 16 -4.66 1.63 -0.55
N GLY A 17 -5.27 0.57 -0.01
CA GLY A 17 -6.63 0.15 -0.35
C GLY A 17 -7.69 1.23 -0.09
N ASP A 18 -7.64 1.88 1.09
CA ASP A 18 -8.52 3.00 1.44
C ASP A 18 -8.28 4.20 0.52
N TYR A 19 -7.03 4.52 0.21
CA TYR A 19 -6.69 5.60 -0.73
C TYR A 19 -7.30 5.36 -2.11
N LEU A 20 -7.19 4.14 -2.64
CA LEU A 20 -7.83 3.77 -3.90
C LEU A 20 -9.35 3.89 -3.84
N LEU A 21 -9.95 3.52 -2.70
CA LEU A 21 -11.40 3.67 -2.49
C LEU A 21 -11.83 5.15 -2.58
N THR A 22 -11.06 6.09 -2.03
CA THR A 22 -11.36 7.54 -2.16
C THR A 22 -11.31 8.03 -3.61
N ARG A 23 -10.57 7.35 -4.47
CA ARG A 23 -10.47 7.62 -5.91
C ARG A 23 -11.55 6.90 -6.71
N GLY A 24 -12.45 6.17 -6.04
CA GLY A 24 -13.47 5.34 -6.67
C GLY A 24 -12.93 4.04 -7.27
N ILE A 25 -11.71 3.65 -6.90
CA ILE A 25 -11.05 2.45 -7.40
C ILE A 25 -11.26 1.33 -6.39
N GLN A 26 -11.98 0.29 -6.80
CA GLN A 26 -12.16 -0.88 -5.96
C GLN A 26 -10.90 -1.73 -5.97
N ALA A 27 -10.32 -1.95 -4.78
CA ALA A 27 -9.14 -2.75 -4.56
C ALA A 27 -9.39 -3.82 -3.49
N ASN A 28 -8.71 -4.95 -3.61
CA ASN A 28 -8.67 -6.02 -2.63
C ASN A 28 -7.24 -6.12 -2.09
N VAL A 29 -7.14 -6.18 -0.78
CA VAL A 29 -5.88 -6.35 -0.07
C VAL A 29 -5.87 -7.75 0.50
N GLU A 30 -4.92 -8.56 0.06
CA GLU A 30 -4.83 -9.96 0.42
C GLU A 30 -3.54 -10.22 1.20
N GLN A 31 -3.67 -10.94 2.32
CA GLN A 31 -2.52 -11.34 3.12
C GLN A 31 -1.83 -12.54 2.48
N GLY A 32 -0.57 -12.38 2.09
CA GLY A 32 0.34 -13.46 1.74
C GLY A 32 1.12 -13.97 2.95
N ASP A 33 2.15 -14.79 2.70
CA ASP A 33 2.98 -15.42 3.74
C ASP A 33 3.75 -14.41 4.59
N SER A 34 4.25 -13.33 3.99
CA SER A 34 5.02 -12.28 4.69
C SER A 34 4.81 -10.89 4.09
N ASP A 35 3.90 -10.79 3.12
CA ASP A 35 3.60 -9.57 2.38
C ASP A 35 2.10 -9.51 2.07
N TRP A 36 1.66 -8.33 1.65
CA TRP A 36 0.27 -8.00 1.40
C TRP A 36 0.11 -7.64 -0.07
N SER A 37 -0.58 -8.49 -0.80
CA SER A 37 -0.84 -8.31 -2.22
C SER A 37 -2.02 -7.38 -2.44
N ILE A 38 -1.85 -6.37 -3.31
CA ILE A 38 -2.93 -5.49 -3.71
C ILE A 38 -3.41 -5.84 -5.10
N TRP A 39 -4.70 -6.13 -5.17
CA TRP A 39 -5.41 -6.55 -6.36
C TRP A 39 -6.45 -5.51 -6.72
N ILE A 40 -6.46 -5.07 -7.97
CA ILE A 40 -7.48 -4.13 -8.47
C ILE A 40 -8.53 -4.91 -9.24
N TYR A 41 -9.80 -4.65 -8.96
CA TYR A 41 -10.89 -5.36 -9.63
C TYR A 41 -11.00 -4.96 -11.10
N ASP A 42 -10.90 -3.65 -11.35
CA ASP A 42 -11.08 -3.02 -12.65
C ASP A 42 -9.76 -2.84 -13.41
N GLU A 43 -9.66 -3.39 -14.63
CA GLU A 43 -8.43 -3.35 -15.43
C GLU A 43 -8.08 -1.96 -15.99
N ASP A 44 -9.07 -1.07 -16.17
CA ASP A 44 -8.80 0.31 -16.61
C ASP A 44 -8.19 1.12 -15.44
N ALA A 45 -8.67 0.85 -14.22
CA ALA A 45 -8.13 1.44 -13.00
C ALA A 45 -6.76 0.87 -12.60
N VAL A 46 -6.36 -0.30 -13.10
CA VAL A 46 -5.03 -0.89 -12.82
C VAL A 46 -3.92 0.06 -13.20
N ALA A 47 -4.00 0.72 -14.36
CA ALA A 47 -2.94 1.62 -14.80
C ALA A 47 -2.75 2.80 -13.82
N LYS A 48 -3.87 3.41 -13.38
CA LYS A 48 -3.86 4.50 -12.40
C LYS A 48 -3.40 4.02 -11.02
N ALA A 49 -3.96 2.92 -10.54
CA ALA A 49 -3.59 2.36 -9.24
C ALA A 49 -2.11 1.95 -9.20
N ARG A 50 -1.55 1.47 -10.32
CA ARG A 50 -0.14 1.10 -10.41
C ARG A 50 0.79 2.33 -10.46
N ASP A 51 0.35 3.43 -11.06
CA ASP A 51 1.07 4.72 -11.00
C ASP A 51 1.09 5.29 -9.58
N GLU A 52 -0.06 5.31 -8.91
CA GLU A 52 -0.19 5.72 -7.50
C GLU A 52 0.62 4.80 -6.58
N PHE A 53 0.64 3.49 -6.86
CA PHE A 53 1.44 2.51 -6.12
C PHE A 53 2.94 2.75 -6.33
N ALA A 54 3.36 3.02 -7.57
CA ALA A 54 4.74 3.36 -7.87
C ALA A 54 5.15 4.67 -7.18
N ALA A 55 4.27 5.67 -7.11
CA ALA A 55 4.53 6.90 -6.37
C ALA A 55 4.66 6.64 -4.85
N PHE A 56 3.80 5.78 -4.31
CA PHE A 56 3.85 5.35 -2.90
C PHE A 56 5.12 4.55 -2.57
N VAL A 57 5.56 3.66 -3.45
CA VAL A 57 6.78 2.84 -3.28
C VAL A 57 8.06 3.61 -3.60
N ALA A 58 8.04 4.54 -4.55
CA ALA A 58 9.20 5.34 -4.92
C ALA A 58 9.57 6.38 -3.86
N ASN A 59 8.58 6.91 -3.13
CA ASN A 59 8.82 7.83 -2.02
C ASN A 59 7.82 7.57 -0.87
N PRO A 60 7.98 6.46 -0.12
CA PRO A 60 7.24 6.25 1.11
C PRO A 60 7.59 7.28 2.20
N ASP A 61 8.71 8.00 2.02
CA ASP A 61 9.31 8.97 2.95
C ASP A 61 9.15 10.44 2.50
N ALA A 62 8.28 10.73 1.54
CA ALA A 62 7.98 12.13 1.20
C ALA A 62 7.33 12.84 2.41
N PRO A 63 7.55 14.15 2.64
CA PRO A 63 7.08 14.84 3.85
C PRO A 63 5.56 14.77 4.07
N HIS A 64 4.76 14.66 3.00
CA HIS A 64 3.31 14.44 3.10
C HIS A 64 2.93 13.03 3.53
N TYR A 65 3.82 12.05 3.35
CA TYR A 65 3.74 10.70 3.92
C TYR A 65 4.47 10.60 5.26
N GLN A 66 5.50 11.42 5.55
CA GLN A 66 6.24 11.40 6.82
C GLN A 66 5.37 11.80 8.03
N GLU A 67 4.42 12.73 7.88
CA GLU A 67 3.44 12.99 8.94
C GLU A 67 2.56 11.76 9.23
N ALA A 68 2.33 10.90 8.23
CA ALA A 68 1.62 9.63 8.39
C ALA A 68 2.55 8.44 8.74
N ALA A 69 3.85 8.54 8.45
CA ALA A 69 4.86 7.51 8.66
C ALA A 69 5.56 7.62 10.02
N GLY A 70 5.59 8.82 10.64
CA GLY A 70 6.03 8.98 12.02
C GLY A 70 5.23 8.12 13.01
N ALA A 71 3.94 7.87 12.73
CA ALA A 71 3.11 6.95 13.52
C ALA A 71 3.31 5.46 13.19
N ALA A 72 3.97 5.12 12.08
CA ALA A 72 4.19 3.73 11.64
C ALA A 72 5.65 3.27 11.82
N ALA A 73 6.60 4.20 11.90
CA ALA A 73 8.01 3.91 12.19
C ALA A 73 8.20 3.37 13.62
N GLU A 74 7.39 3.82 14.58
CA GLU A 74 7.41 3.33 15.97
C GLU A 74 7.03 1.83 16.08
N VAL A 75 6.30 1.29 15.09
CA VAL A 75 5.92 -0.14 15.05
C VAL A 75 6.96 -1.00 14.33
N ARG A 76 7.78 -0.42 13.44
CA ARG A 76 8.69 -1.17 12.56
C ARG A 76 10.04 -1.54 13.18
N GLU A 77 10.51 -0.80 14.17
CA GLU A 77 11.81 -1.11 14.79
C GLU A 77 11.77 -2.31 15.76
N GLU A 78 10.58 -2.73 16.21
CA GLU A 78 10.49 -3.83 17.20
C GLU A 78 10.44 -5.24 16.57
N THR A 79 10.12 -5.37 15.27
CA THR A 79 9.87 -6.70 14.66
C THR A 79 11.06 -7.27 13.87
N ILE A 80 12.06 -6.46 13.51
CA ILE A 80 13.28 -6.95 12.81
C ILE A 80 14.34 -7.48 13.80
N ARG A 81 14.00 -7.64 15.09
CA ARG A 81 14.90 -8.29 16.05
C ARG A 81 14.18 -9.20 17.04
N LYS A 82 13.68 -10.35 16.59
CA LYS A 82 13.72 -11.56 17.41
C LYS A 82 13.71 -12.85 16.62
#